data_AF-A0A7J7LYE4-F1
#
_entry.id   AF-A0A7J7LYE4-F1
#
_cell.length_a   1.000
_cell.length_b   1.000
_cell.length_c   1.000
_cell.angle_alpha   90.00
_cell.angle_beta   90.00
_cell.angle_gamma   90.00
#
_symmetry.space_group_name_H-M   'P 1'
#
loop_
_entity.id
_entity.type
_entity.pdbx_description
1 polymer ?
#
loop_
_entity_poly.entity_id
_entity_poly.type
_entity_poly.pdbx_seq_one_letter_code
_entity_poly.pdbx_strand_id
1 'polypeptide(L)'
;MAVESSLGYKFLYKGFIVQAFVHPSFNKHTGGCYQRLDFLGDAVLDYLITPYLYSVYPKLKPGQLTDLRSVTVNNNSLAHVAVTRSFQKYFLSDSANLSEAIKKFVNFAQTSISEKNLLDGPTCPKVLGNLVESCVGAILIDTGFNLSHVWRIILTFFDPIMTFSSLYINPVRQLREICQSHNWDLEFSSSRKGKTFIVEAKVTGKKVLQLLMQPTYENSST
;
A
#
# COMPACT_ATOMS: atom_id res chain seq x y z
N MET A 1 2.90 -1.54 26.88
CA MET A 1 3.51 -2.70 26.16
C MET A 1 4.38 -2.19 25.02
N ALA A 2 5.35 -2.97 24.53
CA ALA A 2 6.29 -2.49 23.49
C ALA A 2 5.62 -2.04 22.18
N VAL A 3 4.48 -2.64 21.81
CA VAL A 3 3.64 -2.23 20.66
C VAL A 3 3.04 -0.83 20.84
N GLU A 4 2.64 -0.47 22.05
CA GLU A 4 2.05 0.85 22.32
C GLU A 4 3.09 1.96 22.14
N SER A 5 4.33 1.67 22.52
CA SER A 5 5.47 2.56 22.31
C SER A 5 5.80 2.72 20.83
N SER A 6 5.71 1.65 20.02
CA SER A 6 5.94 1.76 18.57
C SER A 6 4.84 2.53 17.83
N LEU A 7 3.61 2.49 18.36
CA LEU A 7 2.44 3.24 17.89
C LEU A 7 2.36 4.68 18.40
N GLY A 8 3.09 5.03 19.47
CA GLY A 8 2.93 6.32 20.13
C GLY A 8 1.56 6.50 20.80
N TYR A 9 0.85 5.40 21.08
CA TYR A 9 -0.52 5.42 21.63
C TYR A 9 -0.69 4.39 22.75
N LYS A 10 -1.25 4.84 23.88
CA LYS A 10 -1.56 3.99 25.03
C LYS A 10 -3.04 3.65 25.02
N PHE A 11 -3.34 2.38 24.79
CA PHE A 11 -4.72 1.89 24.75
C PHE A 11 -5.37 1.95 26.13
N LEU A 12 -6.64 2.33 26.18
CA LEU A 12 -7.47 2.16 27.36
C LEU A 12 -7.79 0.68 27.58
N TYR A 13 -8.19 -0.02 26.50
CA TYR A 13 -8.51 -1.44 26.52
C TYR A 13 -7.47 -2.25 25.74
N LYS A 14 -6.56 -2.91 26.47
CA LYS A 14 -5.46 -3.69 25.87
C LYS A 14 -5.93 -4.86 24.99
N GLY A 15 -7.17 -5.32 25.17
CA GLY A 15 -7.76 -6.37 24.33
C GLY A 15 -7.75 -6.01 22.84
N PHE A 16 -7.99 -4.74 22.48
CA PHE A 16 -8.02 -4.34 21.08
C PHE A 16 -6.67 -4.45 20.40
N ILE A 17 -5.59 -4.03 21.07
CA ILE A 17 -4.25 -4.15 20.49
C ILE A 17 -3.77 -5.59 20.44
N VAL A 18 -4.17 -6.45 21.39
CA VAL A 18 -3.89 -7.89 21.29
C VAL A 18 -4.63 -8.48 20.10
N GLN A 19 -5.92 -8.21 19.96
CA GLN A 19 -6.74 -8.70 18.85
C GLN A 19 -6.19 -8.28 17.49
N ALA A 20 -5.67 -7.04 17.37
CA ALA A 20 -5.08 -6.52 16.13
C ALA A 20 -3.88 -7.34 15.63
N PHE A 21 -3.21 -8.11 16.49
CA PHE A 21 -2.02 -8.89 16.16
C PHE A 21 -2.25 -10.42 16.14
N VAL A 22 -3.49 -10.88 16.30
CA VAL A 22 -3.82 -12.32 16.29
C VAL A 22 -4.34 -12.76 14.93
N HIS A 23 -3.59 -13.65 14.26
CA HIS A 23 -4.02 -14.29 13.02
C HIS A 23 -5.13 -15.33 13.27
N PRO A 24 -6.08 -15.53 12.33
CA PRO A 24 -7.11 -16.56 12.45
C PRO A 24 -6.58 -17.96 12.79
N SER A 25 -5.40 -18.34 12.30
CA SER A 25 -4.80 -19.65 12.61
C SER A 25 -4.39 -19.83 14.07
N PHE A 26 -4.08 -18.74 14.78
CA PHE A 26 -3.72 -18.76 16.20
C PHE A 26 -4.96 -18.66 17.11
N ASN A 27 -6.12 -18.31 16.54
CA ASN A 27 -7.32 -17.98 17.30
C ASN A 27 -8.07 -19.24 17.78
N LYS A 28 -7.52 -19.91 18.79
CA LYS A 28 -8.13 -21.07 19.49
C LYS A 28 -9.13 -20.65 20.58
N HIS A 29 -9.30 -19.34 20.81
CA HIS A 29 -10.12 -18.78 21.89
C HIS A 29 -11.14 -17.76 21.34
N THR A 30 -12.15 -17.42 22.15
CA THR A 30 -13.27 -16.53 21.79
C THR A 30 -12.90 -15.04 21.63
N GLY A 31 -11.63 -14.65 21.80
CA GLY A 31 -11.16 -13.26 21.80
C GLY A 31 -11.10 -12.57 20.43
N GLY A 32 -11.40 -13.29 19.35
CA GLY A 32 -11.41 -12.76 17.99
C GLY A 32 -10.01 -12.62 17.37
N CYS A 33 -9.98 -12.34 16.07
CA CYS A 33 -8.75 -12.10 15.32
C CYS A 33 -8.77 -10.71 14.68
N TYR A 34 -7.66 -10.33 14.03
CA TYR A 34 -7.48 -8.99 13.48
C TYR A 34 -8.47 -8.64 12.36
N GLN A 35 -9.09 -9.62 11.68
CA GLN A 35 -9.80 -9.41 10.41
C GLN A 35 -10.95 -8.39 10.47
N ARG A 36 -11.69 -8.32 11.58
CA ARG A 36 -12.76 -7.32 11.74
C ARG A 36 -12.21 -5.91 11.96
N LEU A 37 -11.08 -5.80 12.66
CA LEU A 37 -10.40 -4.54 12.89
C LEU A 37 -9.72 -4.06 11.61
N ASP A 38 -9.14 -4.97 10.85
CA ASP A 38 -8.57 -4.74 9.52
C ASP A 38 -9.63 -4.16 8.56
N PHE A 39 -10.77 -4.84 8.42
CA PHE A 39 -11.90 -4.33 7.62
C PHE A 39 -12.32 -2.91 8.01
N LEU A 40 -12.40 -2.62 9.31
CA LEU A 40 -12.75 -1.27 9.79
C LEU A 40 -11.63 -0.26 9.51
N GLY A 41 -10.39 -0.65 9.75
CA GLY A 41 -9.23 0.22 9.63
C GLY A 41 -8.88 0.59 8.20
N ASP A 42 -9.10 -0.31 7.24
CA ASP A 42 -8.97 -0.04 5.80
C ASP A 42 -9.87 1.15 5.39
N ALA A 43 -11.17 1.09 5.73
CA ALA A 43 -12.10 2.18 5.45
C ALA A 43 -11.72 3.49 6.15
N VAL A 44 -11.20 3.42 7.38
CA VAL A 44 -10.75 4.60 8.13
C VAL A 44 -9.51 5.23 7.49
N LEU A 45 -8.54 4.41 7.08
CA LEU A 45 -7.32 4.88 6.40
C LEU A 45 -7.69 5.60 5.10
N ASP A 46 -8.56 5.00 4.28
CA ASP A 46 -9.05 5.60 3.05
C ASP A 46 -9.75 6.94 3.31
N TYR A 47 -10.60 7.01 4.33
CA TYR A 47 -11.30 8.23 4.72
C TYR A 47 -10.34 9.32 5.24
N LEU A 48 -9.31 8.98 6.00
CA LEU A 48 -8.38 9.96 6.56
C LEU A 48 -7.40 10.49 5.52
N ILE A 49 -6.95 9.63 4.62
CA ILE A 49 -5.93 9.97 3.62
C ILE A 49 -6.54 10.73 2.44
N THR A 50 -7.78 10.42 2.04
CA THR A 50 -8.42 11.08 0.88
C THR A 50 -8.52 12.62 1.04
N PRO A 51 -9.04 13.19 2.16
CA PRO A 51 -9.10 14.63 2.39
C PRO A 51 -7.71 15.27 2.54
N TYR A 52 -6.74 14.54 3.11
CA TYR A 52 -5.35 15.00 3.17
C TYR A 52 -4.77 15.19 1.77
N LEU A 53 -4.89 14.19 0.89
CA LEU A 53 -4.43 14.29 -0.49
C LEU A 53 -5.16 15.39 -1.26
N TYR A 54 -6.47 15.50 -1.08
CA TYR A 54 -7.28 16.56 -1.69
C TYR A 54 -6.77 17.97 -1.29
N SER A 55 -6.43 18.15 -0.02
CA SER A 55 -6.01 19.45 0.53
C SER A 55 -4.57 19.81 0.16
N VAL A 56 -3.65 18.83 0.19
CA VAL A 56 -2.22 19.05 -0.09
C VAL A 56 -1.94 19.20 -1.59
N TYR A 57 -2.77 18.58 -2.44
CA TYR A 57 -2.57 18.58 -3.90
C TYR A 57 -3.75 19.22 -4.66
N PRO A 58 -4.06 20.51 -4.44
CA PRO A 58 -5.25 21.16 -5.01
C PRO A 58 -5.23 21.29 -6.54
N LYS A 59 -4.07 21.07 -7.18
CA LYS A 59 -3.90 21.14 -8.64
C LYS A 59 -4.06 19.79 -9.34
N LEU A 60 -4.11 18.69 -8.60
CA LEU A 60 -4.25 17.36 -9.19
C LEU A 60 -5.69 17.12 -9.63
N LYS A 61 -5.84 16.50 -10.80
CA LYS A 61 -7.15 16.07 -11.29
C LYS A 61 -7.69 14.93 -10.42
N PRO A 62 -9.02 14.71 -10.39
CA PRO A 62 -9.63 13.61 -9.63
C PRO A 62 -8.96 12.27 -9.88
N GLY A 63 -8.55 12.01 -11.12
CA GLY A 63 -7.89 10.76 -11.45
C GLY A 63 -6.48 10.61 -10.89
N GLN A 64 -5.70 11.69 -10.91
CA GLN A 64 -4.37 11.68 -10.30
C GLN A 64 -4.45 11.53 -8.78
N LEU A 65 -5.50 12.08 -8.14
CA LEU A 65 -5.77 11.86 -6.71
C LEU A 65 -6.11 10.40 -6.41
N THR A 66 -6.91 9.74 -7.26
CA THR A 66 -7.15 8.29 -7.14
C THR A 66 -5.85 7.49 -7.26
N ASP A 67 -5.01 7.78 -8.26
CA ASP A 67 -3.73 7.08 -8.43
C ASP A 67 -2.81 7.29 -7.23
N LEU A 68 -2.71 8.54 -6.77
CA LEU A 68 -1.90 8.89 -5.61
C LEU A 68 -2.40 8.17 -4.35
N ARG A 69 -3.72 8.11 -4.14
CA ARG A 69 -4.30 7.33 -3.05
C ARG A 69 -3.95 5.85 -3.16
N SER A 70 -4.08 5.25 -4.33
CA SER A 70 -3.74 3.83 -4.55
C SER A 70 -2.25 3.52 -4.33
N VAL A 71 -1.35 4.49 -4.56
CA VAL A 71 0.08 4.30 -4.27
C VAL A 71 0.41 4.57 -2.80
N THR A 72 -0.32 5.49 -2.15
CA THR A 72 -0.13 5.85 -0.74
C THR A 72 -0.68 4.78 0.19
N VAL A 73 -1.91 4.32 -0.07
CA VAL A 73 -2.65 3.34 0.72
C VAL A 73 -2.76 2.06 -0.10
N ASN A 74 -1.70 1.27 -0.06
CA ASN A 74 -1.74 -0.10 -0.56
C ASN A 74 -0.97 -1.03 0.35
N ASN A 75 -1.21 -2.32 0.17
CA ASN A 75 -0.63 -3.35 0.99
C ASN A 75 0.91 -3.31 1.04
N ASN A 76 1.61 -2.96 -0.05
CA ASN A 76 3.08 -2.87 -0.02
C ASN A 76 3.54 -1.69 0.83
N SER A 77 2.96 -0.50 0.62
CA SER A 77 3.25 0.69 1.42
C SER A 77 2.98 0.43 2.90
N LEU A 78 1.82 -0.15 3.22
CA LEU A 78 1.45 -0.51 4.60
C LEU A 78 2.38 -1.59 5.18
N ALA A 79 2.79 -2.59 4.40
CA ALA A 79 3.75 -3.57 4.85
C ALA A 79 5.11 -2.94 5.19
N HIS A 80 5.56 -1.94 4.44
CA HIS A 80 6.76 -1.17 4.79
C HIS A 80 6.60 -0.39 6.11
N VAL A 81 5.41 0.14 6.41
CA VAL A 81 5.11 0.70 7.75
C VAL A 81 5.30 -0.37 8.81
N ALA A 82 4.67 -1.53 8.62
CA ALA A 82 4.69 -2.64 9.58
C ALA A 82 6.13 -3.09 9.87
N VAL A 83 6.97 -3.24 8.83
CA VAL A 83 8.38 -3.61 8.98
C VAL A 83 9.18 -2.54 9.72
N THR A 84 9.03 -1.27 9.33
CA THR A 84 9.70 -0.12 9.97
C THR A 84 9.36 -0.03 11.45
N ARG A 85 8.11 -0.32 11.81
CA ARG A 85 7.60 -0.30 13.18
C ARG A 85 7.77 -1.63 13.91
N SER A 86 8.42 -2.61 13.28
CA SER A 86 8.66 -3.94 13.84
C SER A 86 7.39 -4.70 14.26
N PHE A 87 6.24 -4.46 13.61
CA PHE A 87 4.97 -5.11 13.93
C PHE A 87 5.03 -6.63 13.82
N GLN A 88 5.80 -7.14 12.87
CA GLN A 88 6.05 -8.58 12.69
C GLN A 88 6.56 -9.28 13.94
N LYS A 89 7.21 -8.57 14.88
CA LYS A 89 7.73 -9.16 16.13
C LYS A 89 6.64 -9.51 17.13
N TYR A 90 5.46 -8.91 16.99
CA TYR A 90 4.33 -9.06 17.92
C TYR A 90 3.19 -9.87 17.32
N PHE A 91 3.31 -10.25 16.05
CA PHE A 91 2.30 -10.99 15.32
C PHE A 91 2.21 -12.45 15.79
N LEU A 92 1.00 -12.92 16.08
CA LEU A 92 0.72 -14.26 16.58
C LEU A 92 0.06 -15.09 15.49
N SER A 93 0.73 -16.15 15.03
CA SER A 93 0.26 -17.06 13.98
C SER A 93 0.78 -18.48 14.18
N ASP A 94 -0.08 -19.48 13.97
CA ASP A 94 0.30 -20.91 13.95
C ASP A 94 0.75 -21.39 12.55
N SER A 95 0.93 -20.50 11.58
CA SER A 95 1.34 -20.86 10.22
C SER A 95 2.85 -20.69 9.99
N ALA A 96 3.56 -21.81 9.81
CA ALA A 96 4.98 -21.82 9.49
C ALA A 96 5.27 -21.14 8.13
N ASN A 97 4.49 -21.47 7.10
CA ASN A 97 4.64 -20.91 5.76
C ASN A 97 4.47 -19.38 5.75
N LEU A 98 3.47 -18.87 6.49
CA LEU A 98 3.25 -17.43 6.62
C LEU A 98 4.42 -16.76 7.35
N SER A 99 4.89 -17.38 8.43
CA SER A 99 6.04 -16.89 9.22
C SER A 99 7.30 -16.82 8.36
N GLU A 100 7.54 -17.81 7.50
CA GLU A 100 8.66 -17.81 6.55
C GLU A 100 8.52 -16.71 5.49
N ALA A 101 7.32 -16.53 4.92
CA ALA A 101 7.05 -15.47 3.94
C ALA A 101 7.29 -14.07 4.54
N ILE A 102 6.83 -13.82 5.77
CA ILE A 102 7.09 -12.59 6.51
C ILE A 102 8.59 -12.37 6.70
N LYS A 103 9.33 -13.39 7.15
CA LYS A 103 10.79 -13.29 7.35
C LYS A 103 11.52 -12.94 6.05
N LYS A 104 11.19 -13.61 4.94
CA LYS A 104 11.78 -13.33 3.62
C LYS A 104 11.54 -11.88 3.20
N PHE A 105 10.31 -11.39 3.35
CA PHE A 105 9.96 -10.01 3.00
C PHE A 105 10.63 -8.98 3.92
N VAL A 106 10.66 -9.21 5.24
CA VAL A 106 11.33 -8.31 6.20
C VAL A 106 12.81 -8.16 5.87
N ASN A 107 13.50 -9.28 5.59
CA ASN A 107 14.91 -9.25 5.22
C ASN A 107 15.14 -8.46 3.92
N PHE A 108 14.28 -8.67 2.91
CA PHE A 108 14.32 -7.92 1.66
C PHE A 108 13.99 -6.42 1.84
N ALA A 109 13.04 -6.08 2.72
CA ALA A 109 12.68 -4.69 2.97
C ALA A 109 13.82 -3.93 3.65
N GLN A 110 14.58 -4.61 4.52
CA GLN A 110 15.68 -4.05 5.32
C GLN A 110 17.04 -4.00 4.60
N THR A 111 17.25 -4.75 3.50
CA THR A 111 18.47 -4.63 2.69
C THR A 111 18.58 -3.27 2.00
N SER A 112 19.82 -2.81 1.78
CA SER A 112 20.12 -1.53 1.13
C SER A 112 19.66 -1.48 -0.33
N ILE A 113 19.24 -0.29 -0.78
CA ILE A 113 18.72 -0.05 -2.14
C ILE A 113 19.70 -0.50 -3.24
N SER A 114 21.02 -0.39 -3.00
CA SER A 114 22.05 -0.82 -3.95
C SER A 114 22.10 -2.34 -4.23
N GLU A 115 21.46 -3.18 -3.41
CA GLU A 115 21.42 -4.64 -3.59
C GLU A 115 20.05 -5.13 -4.11
N LYS A 116 19.08 -4.21 -4.30
CA LYS A 116 17.72 -4.58 -4.72
C LYS A 116 17.64 -4.66 -6.24
N ASN A 117 17.65 -5.88 -6.77
CA ASN A 117 17.02 -6.14 -8.07
C ASN A 117 15.52 -5.85 -7.94
N LEU A 118 15.08 -4.66 -8.37
CA LEU A 118 13.71 -4.16 -8.20
C LEU A 118 12.65 -5.08 -8.84
N LEU A 119 13.05 -5.98 -9.73
CA LEU A 119 12.17 -6.82 -10.53
C LEU A 119 11.99 -8.26 -9.98
N ASP A 120 12.73 -8.68 -8.95
CA ASP A 120 12.77 -10.08 -8.49
C ASP A 120 12.65 -10.24 -6.95
N GLY A 121 11.90 -9.34 -6.31
CA GLY A 121 11.66 -9.36 -4.86
C GLY A 121 10.59 -10.39 -4.43
N PRO A 122 10.61 -10.85 -3.15
CA PRO A 122 9.58 -11.73 -2.63
C PRO A 122 8.21 -11.04 -2.64
N THR A 123 7.16 -11.80 -2.92
CA THR A 123 5.78 -11.31 -2.83
C THR A 123 5.49 -10.76 -1.44
N CYS A 124 4.94 -9.55 -1.37
CA CYS A 124 4.56 -8.92 -0.11
C CYS A 124 3.46 -9.72 0.61
N PRO A 125 3.69 -10.21 1.84
CA PRO A 125 2.66 -10.87 2.62
C PRO A 125 1.55 -9.89 2.98
N LYS A 126 0.32 -10.18 2.55
CA LYS A 126 -0.85 -9.30 2.78
C LYS A 126 -1.09 -9.00 4.26
N VAL A 127 -0.76 -9.95 5.12
CA VAL A 127 -0.94 -9.80 6.56
C VAL A 127 -0.19 -8.60 7.15
N LEU A 128 0.95 -8.19 6.57
CA LEU A 128 1.69 -7.04 7.10
C LEU A 128 0.91 -5.73 6.90
N GLY A 129 0.23 -5.56 5.77
CA GLY A 129 -0.68 -4.43 5.56
C GLY A 129 -1.88 -4.51 6.50
N ASN A 130 -2.48 -5.69 6.60
CA ASN A 130 -3.61 -5.92 7.50
C ASN A 130 -3.30 -5.66 8.98
N LEU A 131 -2.06 -5.82 9.43
CA LEU A 131 -1.66 -5.44 10.80
C LEU A 131 -1.69 -3.93 11.03
N VAL A 132 -1.39 -3.13 10.01
CA VAL A 132 -1.48 -1.67 10.10
C VAL A 132 -2.94 -1.24 10.10
N GLU A 133 -3.74 -1.79 9.18
CA GLU A 133 -5.19 -1.58 9.10
C GLU A 133 -5.86 -1.99 10.42
N SER A 134 -5.56 -3.16 10.95
CA SER A 134 -6.13 -3.63 12.22
C SER A 134 -5.73 -2.76 13.41
N CYS A 135 -4.51 -2.22 13.45
CA CYS A 135 -4.11 -1.25 14.46
C CYS A 135 -4.94 0.03 14.37
N VAL A 136 -5.17 0.56 13.16
CA VAL A 136 -6.02 1.73 12.96
C VAL A 136 -7.45 1.47 13.41
N GLY A 137 -8.02 0.32 13.05
CA GLY A 137 -9.35 -0.11 13.53
C GLY A 137 -9.41 -0.23 15.05
N ALA A 138 -8.38 -0.79 15.68
CA ALA A 138 -8.27 -0.89 17.14
C ALA A 138 -8.23 0.49 17.82
N ILE A 139 -7.42 1.42 17.29
CA ILE A 139 -7.31 2.79 17.81
C ILE A 139 -8.64 3.53 17.64
N LEU A 140 -9.32 3.36 16.51
CA LEU A 140 -10.63 3.98 16.28
C LEU A 140 -11.64 3.58 17.36
N ILE A 141 -11.74 2.29 17.68
CA ILE A 141 -12.67 1.79 18.69
C ILE A 141 -12.26 2.27 20.08
N ASP A 142 -10.97 2.16 20.42
CA ASP A 142 -10.46 2.55 21.74
C ASP A 142 -10.60 4.06 22.01
N THR A 143 -10.53 4.90 20.97
CA THR A 143 -10.75 6.35 21.05
C THR A 143 -12.23 6.75 21.03
N GLY A 144 -13.15 5.80 20.93
CA GLY A 144 -14.58 6.10 20.81
C GLY A 144 -14.96 6.79 19.50
N PHE A 145 -14.34 6.34 18.38
CA PHE A 145 -14.57 6.85 17.02
C PHE A 145 -14.10 8.31 16.79
N ASN A 146 -13.11 8.78 17.55
CA ASN A 146 -12.56 10.13 17.39
C ASN A 146 -11.53 10.17 16.25
N LEU A 147 -11.99 10.45 15.02
CA LEU A 147 -11.15 10.49 13.82
C LEU A 147 -10.01 11.52 13.88
N SER A 148 -10.21 12.65 14.57
CA SER A 148 -9.14 13.66 14.73
C SER A 148 -8.00 13.12 15.61
N HIS A 149 -8.34 12.36 16.64
CA HIS A 149 -7.35 11.71 17.50
C HIS A 149 -6.62 10.59 16.75
N VAL A 150 -7.37 9.73 16.03
CA VAL A 150 -6.82 8.67 15.19
C VAL A 150 -5.83 9.26 14.16
N TRP A 151 -6.19 10.33 13.47
CA TRP A 151 -5.33 11.00 12.50
C TRP A 151 -3.99 11.45 13.09
N ARG A 152 -4.03 12.10 14.26
CA ARG A 152 -2.80 12.52 14.96
C ARG A 152 -1.89 11.35 15.27
N ILE A 153 -2.45 10.21 15.69
CA ILE A 153 -1.67 9.01 16.00
C ILE A 153 -1.11 8.40 14.71
N ILE A 154 -1.92 8.26 13.66
CA ILE A 154 -1.49 7.76 12.34
C ILE A 154 -0.29 8.55 11.81
N LEU A 155 -0.32 9.88 11.90
CA LEU A 155 0.80 10.72 11.45
C LEU A 155 2.14 10.35 12.13
N THR A 156 2.13 10.00 13.42
CA THR A 156 3.37 9.65 14.14
C THR A 156 4.06 8.40 13.61
N PHE A 157 3.32 7.50 12.94
CA PHE A 157 3.88 6.25 12.42
C PHE A 157 3.80 6.06 10.91
N PHE A 158 3.07 6.91 10.19
CA PHE A 158 3.09 7.04 8.73
C PHE A 158 4.10 8.08 8.21
N ASP A 159 4.77 8.82 9.09
CA ASP A 159 5.71 9.91 8.76
C ASP A 159 6.74 9.57 7.65
N PRO A 160 7.33 8.36 7.58
CA PRO A 160 8.22 8.00 6.48
C PRO A 160 7.48 7.77 5.14
N ILE A 161 6.19 7.43 5.18
CA ILE A 161 5.42 6.97 4.01
C ILE A 161 4.75 8.12 3.27
N MET A 162 4.30 9.15 4.00
CA MET A 162 3.79 10.37 3.37
C MET A 162 4.89 11.12 2.60
N THR A 163 6.15 10.77 2.80
CA THR A 163 7.32 11.31 2.09
C THR A 163 7.54 10.63 0.72
N PHE A 164 6.83 9.55 0.37
CA PHE A 164 6.90 8.88 -0.96
C PHE A 164 6.21 9.68 -2.09
N SER A 165 6.10 10.99 -1.95
CA SER A 165 5.67 11.94 -2.99
C SER A 165 6.63 12.02 -4.20
N SER A 166 7.43 10.99 -4.48
CA SER A 166 7.90 10.73 -5.84
C SER A 166 6.70 10.26 -6.66
N LEU A 167 5.90 11.24 -7.11
CA LEU A 167 4.73 11.11 -7.98
C LEU A 167 5.07 10.26 -9.22
N TYR A 168 4.89 8.94 -9.12
CA TYR A 168 4.86 8.07 -10.28
C TYR A 168 3.44 8.16 -10.85
N ILE A 169 3.23 9.10 -11.78
CA ILE A 169 1.94 9.22 -12.44
C ILE A 169 1.73 7.97 -13.29
N ASN A 170 0.56 7.33 -13.17
CA ASN A 170 0.26 6.14 -13.95
C ASN A 170 0.20 6.48 -15.45
N PRO A 171 1.18 6.04 -16.27
CA PRO A 171 1.28 6.47 -17.67
C PRO A 171 0.12 5.92 -18.52
N VAL A 172 -0.40 4.74 -18.17
CA VAL A 172 -1.54 4.12 -18.86
C VAL A 172 -2.82 4.93 -18.62
N ARG A 173 -3.01 5.43 -17.41
CA ARG A 173 -4.16 6.30 -17.10
C ARG A 173 -4.07 7.63 -17.83
N GLN A 174 -2.90 8.29 -17.79
CA GLN A 174 -2.68 9.53 -18.54
C GLN A 174 -2.99 9.34 -20.03
N LEU A 175 -2.49 8.27 -20.63
CA LEU A 175 -2.76 7.94 -22.03
C LEU A 175 -4.26 7.79 -22.29
N ARG A 176 -4.99 7.07 -21.43
CA ARG A 176 -6.46 6.92 -21.52
C ARG A 176 -7.19 8.26 -21.43
N GLU A 177 -6.83 9.10 -20.46
CA GLU A 177 -7.47 10.41 -20.27
C GLU A 177 -7.22 11.34 -21.48
N ILE A 178 -6.02 11.32 -22.04
CA ILE A 178 -5.69 12.08 -23.26
C ILE A 178 -6.53 11.58 -24.45
N CYS A 179 -6.58 10.26 -24.66
CA CYS A 179 -7.36 9.68 -25.76
C CYS A 179 -8.85 10.02 -25.63
N GLN A 180 -9.43 9.87 -24.44
CA GLN A 180 -10.82 10.24 -24.18
C GLN A 180 -11.09 11.73 -24.44
N SER A 181 -10.21 12.63 -23.98
CA SER A 181 -10.39 14.08 -24.20
C SER A 181 -10.36 14.50 -25.67
N HIS A 182 -9.73 13.70 -26.55
CA HIS A 182 -9.63 13.96 -27.99
C HIS A 182 -10.53 13.05 -28.84
N ASN A 183 -11.39 12.22 -28.23
CA ASN A 183 -12.17 11.18 -28.91
C ASN A 183 -11.29 10.26 -29.78
N TRP A 184 -10.14 9.83 -29.25
CA TRP A 184 -9.28 8.84 -29.86
C TRP A 184 -9.58 7.45 -29.28
N ASP A 185 -9.60 6.45 -30.15
CA ASP A 185 -9.71 5.06 -29.75
C ASP A 185 -8.34 4.55 -29.30
N LEU A 186 -8.29 3.88 -28.15
CA LEU A 186 -7.08 3.31 -27.56
C LEU A 186 -7.28 1.81 -27.36
N GLU A 187 -6.49 1.01 -28.07
CA GLU A 187 -6.48 -0.44 -27.98
C GLU A 187 -5.15 -0.93 -27.38
N PHE A 188 -5.22 -1.94 -26.51
CA PHE A 188 -4.04 -2.61 -26.00
C PHE A 188 -3.98 -4.02 -26.58
N SER A 189 -2.90 -4.37 -27.25
CA SER A 189 -2.62 -5.73 -27.70
C SER A 189 -1.46 -6.29 -26.89
N SER A 190 -1.58 -7.53 -26.42
CA SER A 190 -0.50 -8.22 -25.70
C SER A 190 0.03 -9.37 -26.52
N SER A 191 1.35 -9.47 -26.67
CA SER A 191 2.02 -10.61 -27.29
C SER A 191 3.07 -11.19 -26.34
N ARG A 192 3.26 -12.51 -26.39
CA ARG A 192 4.25 -13.21 -25.56
C ARG A 192 5.50 -13.53 -26.39
N LYS A 193 6.66 -13.05 -25.96
CA LYS A 193 7.97 -13.41 -26.54
C LYS A 193 8.78 -14.17 -25.49
N GLY A 194 8.69 -15.50 -25.51
CA GLY A 194 9.35 -16.35 -24.52
C GLY A 194 8.78 -16.18 -23.10
N LYS A 195 9.60 -15.68 -22.16
CA LYS A 195 9.19 -15.39 -20.77
C LYS A 195 8.63 -13.98 -20.57
N THR A 196 8.76 -13.08 -21.54
CA THR A 196 8.29 -11.69 -21.43
C THR A 196 6.96 -11.48 -22.15
N PHE A 197 6.15 -10.58 -21.60
CA PHE A 197 4.93 -10.07 -22.23
C PHE A 197 5.20 -8.67 -22.76
N ILE A 198 4.88 -8.45 -24.02
CA ILE A 198 4.94 -7.15 -24.68
C ILE A 198 3.51 -6.66 -24.79
N VAL A 199 3.25 -5.45 -24.29
CA VAL A 199 1.97 -4.77 -24.45
C VAL A 199 2.19 -3.59 -25.38
N GLU A 200 1.49 -3.58 -26.50
CA GLU A 200 1.49 -2.49 -27.47
C GLU A 200 0.19 -1.69 -27.31
N ALA A 201 0.31 -0.37 -27.25
CA ALA A 201 -0.81 0.55 -27.16
C ALA A 201 -1.00 1.24 -28.51
N LYS A 202 -2.14 1.01 -29.16
CA LYS A 202 -2.48 1.60 -30.46
C LYS A 202 -3.52 2.69 -30.25
N VAL A 203 -3.20 3.91 -30.67
CA VAL A 203 -4.10 5.08 -30.60
C VAL A 203 -4.53 5.47 -32.01
N THR A 204 -5.83 5.55 -32.27
CA THR A 204 -6.39 5.94 -33.57
C THR A 204 -7.35 7.13 -33.41
N GLY A 205 -7.17 8.18 -34.22
CA GLY A 205 -8.06 9.35 -34.21
C GLY A 205 -7.66 10.44 -35.22
N LYS A 206 -8.55 11.41 -35.47
CA LYS A 206 -8.25 12.56 -36.33
C LYS A 206 -7.14 13.40 -35.68
N LYS A 207 -6.07 13.70 -36.45
CA LYS A 207 -4.83 14.42 -36.05
C LYS A 207 -3.83 13.62 -35.18
N VAL A 208 -3.97 12.30 -35.03
CA VAL A 208 -2.92 11.48 -34.41
C VAL A 208 -1.81 11.22 -35.42
N LEU A 209 -0.62 11.83 -35.21
CA LEU A 209 0.63 11.32 -35.78
C LEU A 209 0.97 10.05 -35.00
N GLN A 210 1.05 8.93 -35.70
CA GLN A 210 1.27 7.59 -35.13
C GLN A 210 2.48 7.60 -34.17
N LEU A 211 2.21 7.51 -32.87
CA LEU A 211 3.23 7.40 -31.82
C LEU A 211 3.30 5.93 -31.39
N LEU A 212 4.34 5.22 -31.86
CA LEU A 212 4.72 3.92 -31.35
C LEU A 212 5.50 4.12 -30.05
N MET A 213 4.85 3.93 -28.90
CA MET A 213 5.57 3.82 -27.63
C MET A 213 6.03 2.38 -27.43
N GLN A 214 7.30 2.11 -27.74
CA GLN A 214 7.97 0.90 -27.27
C GLN A 214 8.57 1.19 -25.89
N PRO A 215 8.43 0.30 -24.88
CA PRO A 215 9.18 0.43 -23.65
C PRO A 215 10.65 0.09 -23.94
N THR A 216 11.46 1.11 -24.19
CA THR A 216 12.93 1.01 -24.12
C THR A 216 13.35 1.10 -22.66
N TYR A 217 13.69 -0.03 -22.05
CA TYR A 217 14.57 -0.02 -20.88
C TYR A 217 16.00 0.14 -21.42
N GLU A 218 16.55 1.35 -21.36
CA GLU A 218 17.99 1.56 -21.53
C GLU A 218 18.68 1.11 -20.24
N ASN A 219 19.40 -0.02 -20.32
CA ASN A 219 20.49 -0.27 -19.38
C ASN A 219 21.64 0.67 -19.79
N SER A 220 21.73 1.85 -19.17
CA SER A 220 22.94 2.66 -19.23
C SER A 220 23.95 2.11 -18.21
N SER A 221 24.73 1.12 -18.66
CA SER A 221 25.97 0.72 -18.00
C SER A 221 27.12 1.59 -18.52
N THR A 222 27.62 2.49 -17.69
CA THR A 222 29.04 2.91 -17.64
C THR A 222 29.36 3.37 -16.24
#